data_AF-A0A4R0I5M4-F1
#
_entry.id   AF-A0A4R0I5M4-F1
#
_cell.length_a   1.000
_cell.length_b   1.000
_cell.length_c   1.000
_cell.angle_alpha   90.00
_cell.angle_beta   90.00
_cell.angle_gamma   90.00
#
_symmetry.space_group_name_H-M   'P 1'
#
loop_
_entity.id
_entity.type
_entity.pdbx_description
1 polymer ?
#
loop_
_entity_poly.entity_id
_entity_poly.type
_entity_poly.pdbx_seq_one_letter_code
_entity_poly.pdbx_strand_id
1 'polypeptide(L)' 'MMTVQMRLSGDPAEIEVMVKVLAVVFQLDGSGLLYTNRGSAGVRCYLTARIPNKHDRSEPSTPDLHR' A
#
# COMPACT_ATOMS: atom_id res chain seq x y z
N MET A 1 -16.53 1.81 1.05
CA MET A 1 -15.08 1.73 1.26
C MET A 1 -14.53 0.78 0.22
N MET A 2 -13.55 1.21 -0.58
CA MET A 2 -13.02 0.42 -1.70
C MET A 2 -11.76 -0.32 -1.26
N THR A 3 -11.64 -1.60 -1.65
CA THR A 3 -10.45 -2.42 -1.41
C THR A 3 -9.91 -2.97 -2.73
N VAL A 4 -8.59 -3.08 -2.83
CA VAL A 4 -7.90 -3.65 -3.99
C VAL A 4 -7.02 -4.79 -3.52
N GLN A 5 -7.18 -5.97 -4.12
CA GLN A 5 -6.25 -7.08 -3.94
C GLN A 5 -5.12 -6.96 -4.95
N MET A 6 -3.89 -7.03 -4.45
CA MET A 6 -2.68 -6.84 -5.25
C MET A 6 -1.78 -8.07 -5.13
N ARG A 7 -1.18 -8.46 -6.25
CA ARG A 7 -0.12 -9.47 -6.30
C ARG A 7 1.13 -8.79 -6.86
N LEU A 8 2.19 -8.76 -6.07
CA LEU A 8 3.51 -8.26 -6.49
C LEU A 8 4.45 -9.44 -6.74
N SER A 9 5.30 -9.33 -7.75
CA SER A 9 6.33 -10.33 -8.05
C SER A 9 7.58 -9.60 -8.55
N GLY A 10 8.73 -9.95 -8.01
CA GLY A 10 9.99 -9.27 -8.29
C GLY A 10 11.08 -9.67 -7.31
N ASP A 11 12.19 -8.94 -7.30
CA ASP A 11 13.26 -9.18 -6.34
C ASP A 11 12.84 -8.79 -4.91
N PRO A 12 13.32 -9.49 -3.87
CA PRO A 12 12.93 -9.21 -2.49
C PRO A 12 13.14 -7.76 -2.07
N ALA A 13 14.27 -7.17 -2.45
CA ALA A 13 14.59 -5.79 -2.14
C ALA A 13 13.65 -4.79 -2.85
N GLU A 14 13.29 -5.07 -4.10
CA GLU A 14 12.35 -4.23 -4.86
C GLU A 14 10.93 -4.33 -4.31
N ILE A 15 10.48 -5.53 -3.92
CA ILE A 15 9.17 -5.71 -3.27
C ILE A 15 9.12 -4.92 -1.96
N GLU A 16 10.17 -4.96 -1.14
CA GLU A 16 10.20 -4.22 0.12
C GLU A 16 10.03 -2.70 -0.11
N VAL A 17 10.74 -2.15 -1.09
CA VAL A 17 10.60 -0.73 -1.47
C VAL A 17 9.18 -0.44 -1.98
N MET A 18 8.64 -1.29 -2.84
CA MET A 18 7.29 -1.12 -3.39
C MET A 18 6.21 -1.13 -2.29
N VAL A 19 6.30 -2.06 -1.34
CA VAL A 19 5.36 -2.14 -0.21
C VAL A 19 5.42 -0.86 0.63
N LYS A 20 6.62 -0.33 0.91
CA LYS A 20 6.79 0.94 1.64
C LYS A 20 6.14 2.11 0.91
N VAL A 21 6.33 2.21 -0.42
CA VAL A 21 5.70 3.26 -1.23
C VAL A 21 4.16 3.14 -1.21
N LEU A 22 3.62 1.94 -1.36
CA LEU A 22 2.18 1.70 -1.32
C LEU A 22 1.56 2.05 0.04
N ALA A 23 2.29 1.80 1.14
CA ALA A 23 1.85 2.12 2.50
C ALA A 23 1.71 3.63 2.77
N VAL A 24 2.33 4.49 1.95
CA VAL A 24 2.15 5.96 2.05
C VAL A 24 0.74 6.37 1.61
N VAL A 25 0.15 5.64 0.67
CA VAL A 25 -1.12 6.02 0.02
C VAL A 25 -2.29 5.17 0.51
N PHE A 26 -2.03 3.90 0.82
CA PHE A 26 -3.07 2.93 1.17
C PHE A 26 -2.85 2.40 2.58
N GLN A 27 -3.97 2.13 3.27
CA GLN A 27 -3.92 1.25 4.43
C GLN A 27 -3.79 -0.18 3.91
N LEU A 28 -2.64 -0.82 4.16
CA LEU A 28 -2.37 -2.18 3.70
C LEU A 28 -2.72 -3.19 4.79
N ASP A 29 -3.60 -4.13 4.46
CA ASP A 29 -3.86 -5.35 5.22
C ASP A 29 -3.21 -6.54 4.53
N GLY A 30 -2.43 -7.32 5.28
CA GLY A 30 -1.77 -8.52 4.78
C GLY A 30 -0.53 -8.84 5.60
N SER A 31 -0.18 -10.12 5.65
CA SER A 31 0.91 -10.61 6.51
C SER A 31 2.33 -10.27 6.00
N GLY A 32 2.46 -9.55 4.88
CA GLY A 32 3.77 -9.27 4.27
C GLY A 32 4.56 -10.52 3.90
N LEU A 33 3.91 -11.71 3.88
CA LEU A 33 4.59 -12.97 3.64
C LEU A 33 5.10 -13.00 2.20
N LEU A 34 6.42 -13.00 2.08
CA LEU A 34 7.14 -13.19 0.83
C LEU A 34 7.19 -14.70 0.54
N TYR A 35 6.53 -15.11 -0.54
CA TYR A 35 6.63 -16.46 -1.06
C TYR A 35 7.73 -16.50 -2.11
N THR A 36 8.75 -17.33 -1.91
CA THR A 36 9.77 -17.58 -2.94
C THR A 36 9.10 -18.18 -4.18
N ASN A 37 9.40 -17.65 -5.36
CA ASN A 37 8.94 -18.26 -6.60
C ASN A 37 9.62 -19.63 -6.77
N ARG A 38 8.85 -20.71 -6.92
CA ARG A 38 9.42 -22.02 -7.28
C ARG A 38 9.88 -21.97 -8.75
N GLY A 39 11.19 -22.13 -8.97
CA GLY A 39 11.78 -22.22 -10.32
C GLY A 39 12.17 -20.89 -10.98
N SER A 40 12.15 -19.77 -10.26
CA SER A 40 12.65 -18.47 -10.75
C SER A 40 13.26 -17.67 -9.60
N ALA A 41 14.27 -16.85 -9.89
CA ALA A 41 14.76 -15.86 -8.94
C ALA A 41 13.65 -14.83 -8.65
N GLY A 42 13.36 -14.62 -7.37
CA GLY A 42 12.39 -13.61 -6.92
C GLY A 42 11.33 -14.16 -5.95
N VAL A 43 10.55 -13.23 -5.44
CA VAL A 43 9.49 -13.46 -4.45
C VAL A 43 8.15 -12.97 -4.97
N ARG A 44 7.08 -13.38 -4.31
CA ARG A 44 5.72 -12.94 -4.54
C ARG A 44 5.06 -12.63 -3.23
N CYS A 45 4.32 -11.53 -3.15
CA CYS A 45 3.45 -11.25 -2.01
C CYS A 45 2.04 -10.89 -2.48
N TYR A 46 1.10 -11.09 -1.57
CA TYR A 46 -0.30 -10.74 -1.75
C TYR A 46 -0.66 -9.69 -0.71
N LEU A 47 -1.23 -8.58 -1.15
CA LEU A 47 -1.60 -7.43 -0.31
C LEU A 47 -3.06 -7.09 -0.55
N THR A 48 -3.74 -6.63 0.50
CA THR A 48 -5.04 -5.98 0.38
C THR A 48 -4.87 -4.51 0.72
N ALA A 49 -5.08 -3.63 -0.24
CA ALA A 49 -5.05 -2.18 -0.04
C ALA A 49 -6.46 -1.67 0.20
N ARG A 50 -6.67 -0.94 1.29
CA ARG A 50 -7.88 -0.14 1.54
C ARG A 50 -7.63 1.26 1.02
N ILE A 51 -8.51 1.72 0.13
CA ILE A 51 -8.45 3.06 -0.44
C ILE A 51 -9.28 3.99 0.46
N PRO A 52 -8.66 4.99 1.12
CA PRO A 52 -9.42 5.97 1.89
C PRO A 52 -10.36 6.72 0.96
N ASN A 53 -11.62 6.92 1.38
CA ASN A 53 -12.56 7.71 0.61
C ASN A 53 -12.04 9.16 0.52
N LYS A 54 -12.28 9.86 -0.60
CA LYS A 54 -11.88 11.27 -0.78
C LYS A 54 -12.31 12.18 0.39
N HIS A 55 -13.37 11.84 1.13
CA HIS A 55 -13.86 12.61 2.28
C HIS A 55 -13.11 12.39 3.60
N ASP A 56 -12.30 11.33 3.75
CA ASP A 56 -11.49 11.12 4.97
C ASP A 56 -10.17 11.90 4.95
N ARG A 57 -9.77 12.40 3.78
CA ARG A 57 -8.64 13.31 3.66
C ARG A 57 -9.16 14.69 4.05
N SER A 58 -9.32 14.91 5.36
CA SER A 58 -9.66 16.22 5.91
C SER A 58 -8.81 17.27 5.20
N GLU A 59 -9.48 18.18 4.50
CA GLU A 59 -8.84 19.39 4.00
C GLU A 59 -8.11 20.03 5.19
N PRO A 60 -6.88 20.55 5.00
CA PRO A 60 -6.25 21.32 6.06
C PRO A 60 -7.23 22.45 6.38
N SER A 61 -7.81 22.40 7.58
CA SER A 61 -8.71 23.43 8.09
C SER A 61 -7.93 24.73 8.02
N THR A 62 -8.19 25.54 7.00
CA THR A 62 -7.66 26.90 6.93
C THR A 62 -8.12 27.56 8.22
N PRO A 63 -7.20 27.99 9.11
CA PRO A 63 -7.64 28.69 10.30
C PRO A 63 -8.29 29.98 9.82
N ASP A 64 -9.56 30.13 10.19
CA ASP A 64 -10.39 31.29 9.93
C ASP A 64 -9.65 32.54 10.47
N LEU A 65 -9.00 33.28 9.56
CA LEU A 65 -8.26 34.49 9.92
C LEU A 65 -9.25 35.64 9.99
N HIS A 66 -10.00 35.69 11.09
CA HIS A 66 -10.81 36.83 11.46
C HIS A 66 -9.88 38.04 11.73
N ARG A 67 -9.89 39.03 10.84
CA ARG A 67 -9.63 40.43 11.21
C ARG A 67 -10.18 41.42 10.20
#